data_AF-A0A2Y9C326-F1
#
_entry.id   AF-A0A2Y9C326-F1
#
_cell.length_a   1.000
_cell.length_b   1.000
_cell.length_c   1.000
_cell.angle_alpha   90.00
_cell.angle_beta   90.00
_cell.angle_gamma   90.00
#
_symmetry.space_group_name_H-M   'P 1'
#
loop_
_entity.id
_entity.type
_entity.pdbx_description
1 polymer ?
#
loop_
_entity_poly.entity_id
_entity_poly.type
_entity_poly.pdbx_seq_one_letter_code
_entity_poly.pdbx_strand_id
1 'polypeptide(L)'
;MCKPLMTRVPLKWLHGFHGANVPPSFDDLYLFHLRHADLGWALERMKVTRNLEFADREVDRYKISGAELLHREYESLEAKKIDGRFDLSGHLKTQMDRYEIGRKGIYRVLPPYLGRNLHRIPARFRDVF
;
A
#
# COMPACT_ATOMS: atom_id res chain seq x y z
N MET A 1 -1.40 -2.05 -11.92
CA MET A 1 -2.40 -3.11 -11.65
C MET A 1 -2.85 -2.98 -10.21
N CYS A 2 -4.17 -3.06 -9.99
CA CYS A 2 -4.77 -3.26 -8.68
C CYS A 2 -4.22 -4.54 -8.06
N LYS A 3 -3.88 -4.50 -6.77
CA LYS A 3 -3.36 -5.67 -6.02
C LYS A 3 -4.33 -6.85 -6.21
N PRO A 4 -3.86 -8.07 -6.53
CA PRO A 4 -4.74 -9.22 -6.67
C PRO A 4 -5.51 -9.43 -5.36
N LEU A 5 -6.83 -9.51 -5.47
CA LEU A 5 -7.76 -9.71 -4.35
C LEU A 5 -8.41 -11.07 -4.53
N MET A 6 -8.11 -11.98 -3.61
CA MET A 6 -8.67 -13.33 -3.61
C MET A 6 -9.56 -13.48 -2.37
N THR A 7 -10.78 -13.98 -2.56
CA THR A 7 -11.68 -14.31 -1.46
C THR A 7 -12.27 -15.70 -1.67
N ARG A 8 -12.40 -16.46 -0.58
CA ARG A 8 -13.07 -17.77 -0.60
C ARG A 8 -14.59 -17.65 -0.56
N VAL A 9 -15.09 -16.53 -0.05
CA VAL A 9 -16.52 -16.23 0.09
C VAL A 9 -16.86 -14.90 -0.57
N PRO A 10 -18.10 -14.69 -1.03
CA PRO A 10 -18.54 -13.41 -1.56
C PRO A 10 -18.44 -12.29 -0.50
N LEU A 11 -17.77 -11.18 -0.84
CA LEU A 11 -17.63 -10.00 0.01
C LEU A 11 -18.27 -8.77 -0.64
N LYS A 12 -18.82 -7.88 0.19
CA LYS A 12 -19.24 -6.53 -0.22
C LYS A 12 -18.09 -5.56 0.06
N TRP A 13 -17.59 -4.93 -1.00
CA TRP A 13 -16.46 -4.00 -0.93
C TRP A 13 -16.91 -2.54 -0.93
N LEU A 14 -16.13 -1.67 -0.31
CA LEU A 14 -16.16 -0.23 -0.59
C LEU A 14 -15.51 0.08 -1.94
N HIS A 15 -15.85 1.25 -2.48
CA HIS A 15 -15.21 1.82 -3.67
C HIS A 15 -13.68 1.76 -3.56
N GLY A 16 -13.03 1.36 -4.65
CA GLY A 16 -11.56 1.20 -4.68
C GLY A 16 -11.02 0.05 -3.83
N PHE A 17 -11.88 -0.85 -3.32
CA PHE A 17 -11.50 -1.98 -2.46
C PHE A 17 -10.88 -1.54 -1.11
N HIS A 18 -11.25 -0.36 -0.60
CA HIS A 18 -10.72 0.19 0.64
C HIS A 18 -11.40 -0.30 1.93
N GLY A 19 -12.32 -1.28 1.84
CA GLY A 19 -12.99 -1.87 3.00
C GLY A 19 -13.94 -2.99 2.61
N ALA A 20 -14.29 -3.85 3.58
CA ALA A 20 -15.17 -5.01 3.39
C ALA A 20 -16.21 -5.13 4.51
N ASN A 21 -17.33 -5.80 4.24
CA ASN A 21 -18.38 -6.08 5.22
C ASN A 21 -18.03 -7.21 6.23
N VAL A 22 -16.81 -7.72 6.19
CA VAL A 22 -16.29 -8.73 7.12
C VAL A 22 -15.05 -8.16 7.82
N PRO A 23 -14.79 -8.55 9.08
CA PRO A 23 -13.57 -8.14 9.76
C PRO A 23 -12.34 -8.66 9.00
N PRO A 24 -11.28 -7.85 8.89
CA PRO A 24 -10.03 -8.31 8.30
C PRO A 24 -9.44 -9.44 9.15
N SER A 25 -8.94 -10.47 8.48
CA SER A 25 -8.15 -11.54 9.09
C SER A 25 -6.79 -11.51 8.41
N PHE A 26 -5.75 -11.24 9.20
CA PHE A 26 -4.37 -11.26 8.74
C PHE A 26 -3.73 -12.58 9.19
N ASP A 27 -3.02 -13.21 8.28
CA ASP A 27 -2.19 -14.40 8.52
C ASP A 27 -0.72 -14.02 8.28
N ASP A 28 0.20 -14.97 8.35
CA ASP A 28 1.65 -14.79 8.09
C ASP A 28 1.97 -14.59 6.59
N LEU A 29 1.05 -13.98 5.83
CA LEU A 29 1.23 -13.64 4.42
C LEU A 29 1.64 -12.18 4.28
N TYR A 30 2.87 -11.95 3.83
CA TYR A 30 3.40 -10.62 3.59
C TYR A 30 3.46 -10.33 2.08
N LEU A 31 2.76 -9.28 1.63
CA LEU A 31 2.87 -8.78 0.26
C LEU A 31 3.95 -7.71 0.19
N PHE A 32 5.07 -8.03 -0.44
CA PHE A 32 6.10 -7.05 -0.75
C PHE A 32 5.75 -6.34 -2.06
N HIS A 33 5.53 -5.03 -1.98
CA HIS A 33 5.31 -4.21 -3.16
C HIS A 33 6.63 -3.59 -3.60
N LEU A 34 7.32 -4.27 -4.51
CA LEU A 34 8.52 -3.74 -5.16
C LEU A 34 8.09 -2.78 -6.27
N ARG A 35 7.82 -1.54 -5.89
CA ARG A 35 7.39 -0.46 -6.80
C ARG A 35 8.27 -0.30 -8.05
N HIS A 36 9.51 -0.77 -7.99
CA HIS A 36 10.48 -0.68 -9.08
C HIS A 36 10.74 -2.00 -9.81
N ALA A 37 10.28 -3.14 -9.31
CA ALA A 37 10.49 -4.43 -9.98
C ALA A 37 9.77 -4.49 -11.33
N ASP A 38 8.62 -3.79 -11.45
CA ASP A 38 7.87 -3.66 -12.69
C ASP A 38 7.89 -2.23 -13.25
N LEU A 39 8.89 -1.42 -12.91
CA LEU A 39 8.95 0.01 -13.27
C LEU A 39 8.72 0.25 -14.76
N GLY A 40 9.35 -0.53 -15.64
CA GLY A 40 9.17 -0.42 -17.09
C GLY A 40 7.70 -0.61 -17.49
N TRP A 41 7.07 -1.68 -17.04
CA TRP A 41 5.65 -1.95 -17.28
C TRP A 41 4.73 -0.89 -16.64
N ALA A 42 5.09 -0.38 -15.47
CA ALA A 42 4.35 0.70 -14.82
C ALA A 42 4.42 2.00 -15.62
N LEU A 43 5.60 2.37 -16.14
CA LEU A 43 5.80 3.53 -17.00
C LEU A 43 4.99 3.41 -18.30
N GLU A 44 5.01 2.26 -18.97
CA GLU A 44 4.21 2.01 -20.18
C GLU A 44 2.71 2.19 -19.92
N ARG A 45 2.18 1.63 -18.82
CA ARG A 45 0.77 1.82 -18.43
C ARG A 45 0.44 3.28 -18.11
N MET A 46 1.35 3.99 -17.42
CA MET A 46 1.16 5.40 -17.11
C MET A 46 1.15 6.29 -18.36
N LYS A 47 1.76 5.88 -19.48
CA LYS A 47 1.63 6.64 -20.75
C LYS A 47 0.17 6.78 -21.16
N VAL A 48 -0.64 5.73 -20.97
CA VAL A 48 -2.07 5.76 -21.32
C VAL A 48 -2.78 6.84 -20.51
N THR A 49 -2.66 6.82 -19.19
CA THR A 49 -3.36 7.79 -18.32
C THR A 49 -2.79 9.20 -18.38
N ARG A 50 -1.50 9.36 -18.69
CA ARG A 50 -0.85 10.68 -18.85
C ARG A 50 -1.29 11.42 -20.12
N ASN A 51 -1.71 10.68 -21.14
CA ASN A 51 -2.17 11.22 -22.42
C ASN A 51 -3.70 11.38 -22.49
N LEU A 52 -4.44 11.06 -21.43
CA LEU A 52 -5.87 11.35 -21.37
C LEU A 52 -6.08 12.84 -21.13
N GLU A 53 -6.88 13.46 -21.98
CA GLU A 53 -7.43 14.79 -21.72
C GLU A 53 -8.53 14.65 -20.66
N PHE A 54 -8.25 15.11 -19.45
CA PHE A 54 -9.24 15.16 -18.39
C PHE A 54 -10.11 16.42 -18.55
N ALA A 55 -11.41 16.28 -18.33
CA ALA A 55 -12.37 17.39 -18.43
C ALA A 55 -12.13 18.51 -17.39
N ASP A 56 -11.41 18.19 -16.31
CA ASP A 56 -11.02 19.11 -15.26
C ASP A 56 -9.50 19.35 -15.30
N ARG A 57 -9.06 20.60 -15.12
CA ARG A 57 -7.63 20.97 -15.11
C ARG A 57 -6.98 20.76 -13.74
N GLU A 58 -7.75 20.54 -12.68
CA GLU A 58 -7.18 20.21 -11.35
C GLU A 58 -6.39 18.89 -11.33
N VAL A 59 -6.49 18.06 -12.38
CA VAL A 59 -5.90 16.71 -12.42
C VAL A 59 -4.38 16.72 -12.68
N ASP A 60 -3.81 17.85 -13.08
CA ASP A 60 -2.34 17.99 -13.25
C ASP A 60 -1.57 17.83 -11.94
N ARG A 61 -2.20 18.07 -10.78
CA ARG A 61 -1.59 17.81 -9.45
C ARG A 61 -1.25 16.33 -9.20
N TYR A 62 -1.82 15.42 -9.99
CA TYR A 62 -1.51 13.98 -9.95
C TYR A 62 -0.35 13.58 -10.87
N LYS A 63 0.24 14.52 -11.63
CA LYS A 63 1.39 14.32 -12.52
C LYS A 63 2.69 14.79 -11.85
N ILE A 64 3.02 14.20 -10.70
CA ILE A 64 4.31 14.44 -10.04
C ILE A 64 5.42 13.70 -10.80
N SER A 65 6.58 14.33 -10.96
CA SER A 65 7.72 13.66 -11.60
C SER A 65 8.20 12.48 -10.75
N GLY A 66 8.67 11.41 -11.41
CA GLY A 66 9.19 10.25 -10.68
C GLY A 66 10.36 10.62 -9.76
N ALA A 67 11.22 11.54 -10.21
CA ALA A 67 12.36 12.04 -9.45
C ALA A 67 11.95 12.81 -8.19
N GLU A 68 10.95 13.70 -8.31
CA GLU A 68 10.44 14.46 -7.16
C GLU A 68 9.75 13.55 -6.14
N LEU A 69 9.00 12.55 -6.61
CA LEU A 69 8.39 11.57 -5.72
C LEU A 69 9.43 10.68 -5.04
N LEU A 70 10.45 10.25 -5.78
CA LEU A 70 11.59 9.51 -5.25
C LEU A 70 12.29 10.33 -4.17
N HIS A 71 12.63 11.60 -4.44
CA HIS A 71 13.27 12.48 -3.47
C HIS A 71 12.46 12.55 -2.16
N ARG A 72 11.15 12.83 -2.26
CA ARG A 72 10.26 12.92 -1.11
C ARG A 72 10.16 11.59 -0.32
N GLU A 73 10.10 10.47 -1.04
CA GLU A 73 10.06 9.15 -0.41
C GLU A 73 11.40 8.82 0.26
N TYR A 74 12.53 9.05 -0.40
CA TYR A 74 13.87 8.77 0.12
C TYR A 74 14.23 9.62 1.33
N GLU A 75 13.93 10.93 1.34
CA GLU A 75 14.11 11.78 2.53
C GLU A 75 13.33 11.22 3.73
N SER A 76 12.12 10.73 3.49
CA SER A 76 11.30 10.11 4.54
C SER A 76 11.84 8.76 5.02
N LEU A 77 12.58 8.05 4.16
CA LEU A 77 13.21 6.76 4.49
C LEU A 77 14.50 6.96 5.27
N GLU A 78 15.33 7.95 4.91
CA GLU A 78 16.58 8.26 5.62
C GLU A 78 16.34 8.67 7.07
N ALA A 79 15.21 9.32 7.35
CA ALA A 79 14.81 9.68 8.71
C ALA A 79 14.41 8.47 9.59
N LYS A 80 14.21 7.27 9.02
CA LYS A 80 13.72 6.09 9.75
C LYS A 80 14.86 5.24 10.29
N LYS A 81 14.68 4.71 11.50
CA LYS A 81 15.63 3.79 12.13
C LYS A 81 15.49 2.38 11.54
N ILE A 82 16.59 1.64 11.44
CA ILE A 82 16.57 0.24 11.04
C ILE A 82 16.28 -0.64 12.26
N ASP A 83 15.26 -1.49 12.16
CA ASP A 83 14.92 -2.54 13.11
C ASP A 83 15.29 -3.91 12.53
N GLY A 84 16.19 -4.62 13.22
CA GLY A 84 16.68 -5.94 12.82
C GLY A 84 15.78 -7.11 13.20
N ARG A 85 14.74 -6.91 14.01
CA ARG A 85 13.95 -8.01 14.58
C ARG A 85 12.95 -8.64 13.60
N PHE A 86 12.63 -7.92 12.51
CA PHE A 86 11.55 -8.28 11.57
C PHE A 86 10.28 -8.76 12.29
N ASP A 87 9.91 -8.05 13.35
CA ASP A 87 8.69 -8.32 14.11
C ASP A 87 7.65 -7.24 13.77
N LEU A 88 6.56 -7.66 13.17
CA LEU A 88 5.44 -6.80 12.77
C LEU A 88 4.23 -6.96 13.68
N SER A 89 4.32 -7.73 14.77
CA SER A 89 3.20 -8.01 15.68
C SER A 89 2.62 -6.72 16.28
N GLY A 90 3.48 -5.80 16.75
CA GLY A 90 3.05 -4.49 17.26
C GLY A 90 2.41 -3.60 16.19
N HIS A 91 2.92 -3.67 14.95
CA HIS A 91 2.35 -2.97 13.80
C HIS A 91 0.96 -3.50 13.46
N LEU A 92 0.83 -4.82 13.40
CA LEU A 92 -0.44 -5.50 13.16
C LEU A 92 -1.45 -5.18 14.25
N LYS A 93 -1.07 -5.28 15.53
CA LYS A 93 -1.94 -4.92 16.65
C LYS A 93 -2.43 -3.49 16.53
N THR A 94 -1.53 -2.54 16.28
CA THR A 94 -1.89 -1.12 16.12
C THR A 94 -2.85 -0.91 14.95
N GLN A 95 -2.64 -1.63 13.84
CA GLN A 95 -3.51 -1.58 12.67
C GLN A 95 -4.90 -2.18 12.98
N MET A 96 -4.95 -3.31 13.71
CA MET A 96 -6.18 -3.98 14.13
C MET A 96 -6.99 -3.11 15.09
N ASP A 97 -6.34 -2.47 16.06
CA ASP A 97 -6.95 -1.55 17.03
C ASP A 97 -7.57 -0.30 16.36
N ARG A 98 -7.21 -0.01 15.10
CA ARG A 98 -7.72 1.13 14.32
C ARG A 98 -8.85 0.77 13.35
N TYR A 99 -9.23 -0.51 13.24
CA TYR A 99 -10.36 -0.87 12.40
C TYR A 99 -11.66 -0.44 13.07
N GLU A 100 -12.43 0.36 12.35
CA GLU A 100 -13.75 0.80 12.78
C GLU A 100 -14.83 0.32 11.83
N ILE A 101 -16.00 0.03 12.38
CA ILE A 101 -17.21 -0.25 11.60
C ILE A 101 -17.83 1.10 11.21
N GLY A 102 -17.78 1.44 9.93
CA GLY A 102 -18.45 2.63 9.41
C GLY A 102 -19.98 2.49 9.41
N ARG A 103 -20.70 3.60 9.14
CA ARG A 103 -22.18 3.67 9.12
C ARG A 103 -22.91 2.62 8.27
N LYS A 104 -22.22 1.95 7.33
CA LYS A 104 -22.78 0.89 6.45
C LYS A 104 -22.43 -0.53 6.89
N GLY A 105 -21.91 -0.73 8.10
CA GLY A 105 -21.44 -2.05 8.54
C GLY A 105 -20.18 -2.52 7.81
N ILE A 106 -19.38 -1.58 7.30
CA ILE A 106 -18.16 -1.88 6.54
C ILE A 106 -16.94 -1.47 7.37
N TYR A 107 -16.01 -2.41 7.52
CA TYR A 107 -14.73 -2.20 8.18
C TYR A 107 -13.83 -1.30 7.32
N ARG A 108 -13.26 -0.28 7.95
CA ARG A 108 -12.28 0.63 7.35
C ARG A 108 -11.17 0.96 8.35
N VAL A 109 -9.98 1.26 7.84
CA VAL A 109 -8.91 1.90 8.61
C VAL A 109 -8.68 3.29 8.06
N LEU A 110 -8.88 4.30 8.90
CA LEU A 110 -8.52 5.68 8.61
C LEU A 110 -7.98 6.31 9.90
N PRO A 111 -6.75 6.89 9.89
CA PRO A 111 -5.77 6.95 8.82
C PRO A 111 -4.87 5.69 8.72
N PRO A 112 -4.20 5.45 7.58
CA PRO A 112 -3.26 4.33 7.42
C PRO A 112 -2.13 4.37 8.45
N TYR A 113 -1.76 3.21 8.99
CA TYR A 113 -0.59 3.11 9.86
C TYR A 113 0.70 3.32 9.07
N LEU A 114 1.50 4.31 9.47
CA LEU A 114 2.84 4.54 8.96
C LEU A 114 3.85 4.06 10.00
N GLY A 115 4.54 2.95 9.69
CA GLY A 115 5.62 2.42 10.53
C GLY A 115 6.72 3.45 10.76
N ARG A 116 7.29 3.46 11.97
CA ARG A 116 8.38 4.40 12.34
C ARG A 116 9.76 3.89 11.93
N ASN A 117 9.89 2.58 11.70
CA ASN A 117 11.16 1.93 11.44
C ASN A 117 11.16 1.28 10.04
N LEU A 118 12.36 1.11 9.49
CA LEU A 118 12.64 0.21 8.37
C LEU A 118 12.97 -1.17 8.94
N HIS A 119 12.35 -2.23 8.42
CA HIS A 119 12.66 -3.58 8.87
C HIS A 119 13.66 -4.24 7.94
N ARG A 120 14.71 -4.85 8.50
CA ARG A 120 15.60 -5.70 7.72
C ARG A 120 14.86 -6.98 7.34
N ILE A 121 14.77 -7.26 6.04
CA ILE A 121 14.19 -8.50 5.52
C ILE A 121 15.09 -9.68 5.96
N PRO A 122 14.56 -10.72 6.62
CA PRO A 122 15.31 -11.90 7.02
C PRO A 122 15.97 -12.61 5.84
N ALA A 123 17.17 -13.17 6.06
CA ALA A 123 17.93 -13.84 5.02
C ALA A 123 17.19 -14.99 4.33
N ARG A 124 16.25 -15.65 5.03
CA ARG A 124 15.39 -16.71 4.46
C ARG A 124 14.51 -16.26 3.29
N PHE A 125 14.32 -14.94 3.11
CA PHE A 125 13.56 -14.37 2.00
C PHE A 125 14.46 -13.83 0.87
N ARG A 126 15.78 -14.08 0.94
CA ARG A 126 16.73 -13.55 -0.05
C ARG A 126 16.40 -14.01 -1.47
N ASP A 127 15.98 -15.25 -1.64
CA ASP A 127 15.74 -15.86 -2.96
C ASP A 127 14.30 -15.66 -3.46
N VAL A 128 13.48 -14.87 -2.74
CA VAL A 128 12.10 -14.54 -3.13
C VAL A 128 12.06 -13.34 -4.11
N PHE A 129 13.17 -12.62 -4.26
CA PHE A 129 13.27 -11.39 -5.04
C PHE A 129 14.36 -11.44 -6.09
#